data_AF-A8X020-F1
#
_entry.id   AF-A8X020-F1
#
_cell.length_a   1.000
_cell.length_b   1.000
_cell.length_c   1.000
_cell.angle_alpha   90.00
_cell.angle_beta   90.00
_cell.angle_gamma   90.00
#
_symmetry.space_group_name_H-M   'P 1'
#
loop_
_entity.id
_entity.type
_entity.pdbx_description
1 polymer ?
#
loop_
_entity_poly.entity_id
_entity_poly.type
_entity_poly.pdbx_seq_one_letter_code
_entity_poly.pdbx_strand_id
1 'polypeptide(L)'
;MLIDGVLGPSESGKFIVKHGSLVKVNESGVTKVAEQILEAAKDGSIKESLFLSPELHPKSGDKEAVQWVFLVDTINFSFWPDEGAHYDVSWNGKSYTGYFSACAAVNKALAAGIPILSAEWMKNVSEEEIDHIFKSDSGHSIPLLGERVKAINESGRVLLEKFDGEFYNCVVKSEKSAQTLLKLIVKNFTSFRDFAEFHNQKVSLLKRAQILVADVYGALQGHDEVGDFKDISSITMFADYRVPQALAYLGALDYSKELLDQIGEGKRLENGSAAEVELRGASIAVCDEIVDKMNDLRANDSRFAGVREVTAMEVDVFVWGYRRLHAADVEKKIPFHRTRCIYIDSFLCFINQMFKKFDEKEDVTGATQLKSSVQKGIRKKLIENYPYLEPHLEEILPKKENFKVIKCKDHIELLADHLGVVRFVKTRNTDYIPTLRTLHKYPFILPHQQVDKGAIKFILNGSSIMCPGLTSPGAKLTPQVPKDTVVAVMAEGKDHALAIGLMSMSSEEIQSINKGNGIESLHYLNDGLWHLAEKPLN
;
A
#
# COMPACT_ATOMS: atom_id res chain seq x y z
N MET A 1 9.74 -8.68 26.67
CA MET A 1 9.99 -7.27 27.06
C MET A 1 11.01 -6.66 26.09
N LEU A 2 10.67 -5.51 25.50
CA LEU A 2 11.52 -4.78 24.54
C LEU A 2 12.62 -3.97 25.25
N ILE A 3 12.28 -3.44 26.43
CA ILE A 3 13.15 -2.80 27.42
C ILE A 3 12.67 -3.26 28.80
N ASP A 4 13.58 -3.46 29.74
CA ASP A 4 13.24 -3.94 31.09
C ASP A 4 12.19 -3.05 31.77
N GLY A 5 11.12 -3.68 32.27
CA GLY A 5 10.03 -3.01 32.96
C GLY A 5 9.03 -2.26 32.07
N VAL A 6 9.18 -2.30 30.75
CA VAL A 6 8.24 -1.70 29.78
C VAL A 6 7.42 -2.80 29.09
N LEU A 7 6.09 -2.70 29.17
CA LEU A 7 5.18 -3.61 28.47
C LEU A 7 5.29 -3.46 26.95
N GLY A 8 5.17 -4.56 26.19
CA GLY A 8 5.06 -4.48 24.73
C GLY A 8 3.76 -3.82 24.26
N PRO A 9 3.60 -3.47 22.98
CA PRO A 9 2.42 -2.75 22.49
C PRO A 9 1.07 -3.44 22.79
N SER A 10 0.93 -4.73 22.48
CA SER A 10 -0.30 -5.49 22.77
C SER A 10 -0.58 -5.60 24.28
N GLU A 11 0.45 -5.90 25.09
CA GLU A 11 0.34 -5.95 26.56
C GLU A 11 -0.03 -4.58 27.15
N SER A 12 0.51 -3.50 26.57
CA SER A 12 0.22 -2.13 26.94
C SER A 12 -1.23 -1.79 26.63
N GLY A 13 -1.74 -2.12 25.44
CA GLY A 13 -3.14 -1.89 25.07
C GLY A 13 -4.10 -2.57 26.06
N LYS A 14 -3.86 -3.85 26.36
CA LYS A 14 -4.66 -4.61 27.35
C LYS A 14 -4.60 -3.98 28.74
N PHE A 15 -3.41 -3.56 29.18
CA PHE A 15 -3.24 -2.89 30.48
C PHE A 15 -3.98 -1.55 30.53
N ILE A 16 -3.89 -0.77 29.45
CA ILE A 16 -4.52 0.56 29.33
C ILE A 16 -6.04 0.43 29.36
N VAL A 17 -6.65 -0.44 28.54
CA VAL A 17 -8.11 -0.65 28.54
C VAL A 17 -8.62 -1.13 29.91
N LYS A 18 -7.85 -1.96 30.61
CA LYS A 18 -8.23 -2.47 31.93
C LYS A 18 -8.28 -1.39 33.02
N HIS A 19 -7.40 -0.39 32.96
CA HIS A 19 -7.26 0.62 34.01
C HIS A 19 -7.76 2.01 33.62
N GLY A 20 -7.99 2.25 32.32
CA GLY A 20 -8.53 3.48 31.77
C GLY A 20 -10.02 3.67 32.04
N SER A 21 -10.48 4.90 31.89
CA SER A 21 -11.87 5.30 32.10
C SER A 21 -12.47 6.19 31.01
N LEU A 22 -11.65 6.65 30.08
CA LEU A 22 -11.99 7.59 29.02
C LEU A 22 -12.45 6.90 27.72
N VAL A 23 -11.96 5.69 27.44
CA VAL A 23 -12.27 4.92 26.24
C VAL A 23 -12.68 3.50 26.63
N LYS A 24 -13.79 3.02 26.06
CA LYS A 24 -14.27 1.66 26.28
C LYS A 24 -14.35 0.88 24.98
N VAL A 25 -14.01 -0.40 25.02
CA VAL A 25 -14.20 -1.32 23.90
C VAL A 25 -15.62 -1.86 23.93
N ASN A 26 -16.27 -1.91 22.76
CA ASN A 26 -17.64 -2.39 22.60
C ASN A 26 -17.68 -3.69 21.80
N GLU A 27 -18.01 -4.80 22.46
CA GLU A 27 -18.01 -6.14 21.88
C GLU A 27 -18.91 -6.29 20.64
N SER A 28 -20.08 -5.63 20.65
CA SER A 28 -20.99 -5.66 19.50
C SER A 28 -20.40 -4.93 18.29
N GLY A 29 -19.70 -3.82 18.53
CA GLY A 29 -18.95 -3.09 17.52
C GLY A 29 -17.77 -3.87 16.99
N VAL A 30 -17.00 -4.53 17.86
CA VAL A 30 -15.90 -5.42 17.49
C VAL A 30 -16.39 -6.51 16.54
N THR A 31 -17.49 -7.18 16.88
CA THR A 31 -18.09 -8.22 16.03
C THR A 31 -18.50 -7.67 14.67
N LYS A 32 -19.18 -6.53 14.64
CA LYS A 32 -19.61 -5.87 13.39
C LYS A 32 -18.43 -5.48 12.50
N VAL A 33 -17.35 -4.94 13.07
CA VAL A 33 -16.15 -4.57 12.32
C VAL A 33 -15.42 -5.80 11.81
N ALA A 34 -15.29 -6.85 12.63
CA ALA A 34 -14.71 -8.12 12.23
C ALA A 34 -15.45 -8.74 11.03
N GLU A 35 -16.79 -8.76 11.05
CA GLU A 35 -17.59 -9.24 9.91
C GLU A 35 -17.35 -8.39 8.65
N GLN A 36 -17.32 -7.05 8.77
CA GLN A 36 -17.06 -6.18 7.62
C GLN A 36 -15.68 -6.45 6.98
N ILE A 37 -14.65 -6.61 7.81
CA ILE A 37 -13.29 -6.89 7.32
C ILE A 37 -13.22 -8.27 6.68
N LEU A 38 -13.85 -9.29 7.27
CA LEU A 38 -13.88 -10.63 6.68
C LEU A 38 -14.61 -10.66 5.35
N GLU A 39 -15.71 -9.92 5.19
CA GLU A 39 -16.37 -9.84 3.89
C GLU A 39 -15.52 -9.10 2.86
N ALA A 40 -14.83 -8.02 3.26
CA ALA A 40 -13.87 -7.33 2.39
C ALA A 40 -12.65 -8.21 2.03
N ALA A 41 -12.21 -9.07 2.94
CA ALA A 41 -11.14 -10.03 2.70
C ALA A 41 -11.59 -11.17 1.77
N LYS A 42 -12.86 -11.57 1.86
CA LYS A 42 -13.47 -12.62 1.05
C LYS A 42 -13.71 -12.19 -0.40
N ASP A 43 -14.12 -10.95 -0.63
CA ASP A 43 -14.38 -10.41 -1.97
C ASP A 43 -13.17 -9.67 -2.59
N GLY A 44 -12.08 -9.51 -1.82
CA GLY A 44 -10.83 -8.89 -2.25
C GLY A 44 -10.82 -7.36 -2.15
N SER A 45 -11.93 -6.72 -1.78
CA SER A 45 -12.05 -5.26 -1.66
C SER A 45 -11.21 -4.66 -0.52
N ILE A 46 -10.72 -5.49 0.41
CA ILE A 46 -9.73 -5.05 1.42
C ILE A 46 -8.51 -4.39 0.77
N LYS A 47 -8.19 -4.76 -0.48
CA LYS A 47 -7.08 -4.20 -1.28
C LYS A 47 -7.32 -2.76 -1.74
N GLU A 48 -8.56 -2.34 -1.93
CA GLU A 48 -8.89 -0.97 -2.36
C GLU A 48 -8.52 0.08 -1.29
N SER A 49 -8.42 -0.37 -0.04
CA SER A 49 -8.00 0.45 1.12
C SER A 49 -6.48 0.66 1.19
N LEU A 50 -5.71 -0.07 0.38
CA LEU A 50 -4.25 -0.19 0.49
C LEU A 50 -3.49 0.85 -0.38
N PHE A 51 -4.04 1.37 -1.48
CA PHE A 51 -3.20 2.09 -2.48
C PHE A 51 -3.29 3.60 -2.40
N LEU A 52 -2.25 4.29 -1.89
CA LEU A 52 -2.36 5.75 -1.72
C LEU A 52 -1.28 6.66 -2.29
N SER A 53 -0.18 6.15 -2.82
CA SER A 53 0.65 6.80 -3.87
C SER A 53 1.91 5.94 -4.10
N PRO A 54 1.82 4.83 -4.86
CA PRO A 54 2.98 3.97 -5.12
C PRO A 54 4.06 4.66 -5.97
N GLU A 55 3.82 5.86 -6.50
CA GLU A 55 4.77 6.58 -7.34
C GLU A 55 5.92 7.27 -6.59
N LEU A 56 5.75 7.56 -5.30
CA LEU A 56 6.78 8.24 -4.50
C LEU A 56 7.71 7.27 -3.76
N HIS A 57 7.33 6.00 -3.67
CA HIS A 57 8.04 5.00 -2.90
C HIS A 57 9.00 4.18 -3.79
N PRO A 58 10.14 3.73 -3.25
CA PRO A 58 11.08 2.91 -4.02
C PRO A 58 10.44 1.58 -4.43
N LYS A 59 10.75 1.10 -5.64
CA LYS A 59 10.19 -0.14 -6.21
C LYS A 59 11.23 -1.24 -6.42
N SER A 60 12.49 -0.95 -6.15
CA SER A 60 13.63 -1.84 -6.40
C SER A 60 13.66 -3.04 -5.45
N GLY A 61 13.23 -2.84 -4.21
CA GLY A 61 13.31 -3.85 -3.15
C GLY A 61 14.73 -4.26 -2.81
N ASP A 62 15.67 -3.32 -2.94
CA ASP A 62 17.10 -3.49 -2.66
C ASP A 62 17.52 -2.72 -1.39
N LYS A 63 18.83 -2.73 -1.11
CA LYS A 63 19.41 -2.00 0.02
C LYS A 63 19.07 -0.52 0.04
N GLU A 64 19.05 0.12 -1.14
CA GLU A 64 18.74 1.55 -1.25
C GLU A 64 17.28 1.82 -0.90
N ALA A 65 16.35 0.95 -1.31
CA ALA A 65 14.95 1.02 -0.88
C ALA A 65 14.82 0.94 0.66
N VAL A 66 15.58 0.06 1.32
CA VAL A 66 15.58 -0.05 2.79
C VAL A 66 16.13 1.21 3.46
N GLN A 67 17.19 1.81 2.91
CA GLN A 67 17.75 3.07 3.43
C GLN A 67 16.76 4.23 3.27
N TRP A 68 16.07 4.29 2.13
CA TRP A 68 15.02 5.26 1.88
C TRP A 68 13.87 5.11 2.88
N VAL A 69 13.38 3.88 3.10
CA VAL A 69 12.35 3.57 4.10
C VAL A 69 12.79 4.03 5.48
N PHE A 70 14.01 3.68 5.88
CA PHE A 70 14.54 4.05 7.18
C PHE A 70 14.60 5.57 7.39
N LEU A 71 15.07 6.34 6.40
CA LEU A 71 15.09 7.80 6.48
C LEU A 71 13.66 8.35 6.61
N VAL A 72 12.74 7.90 5.74
CA VAL A 72 11.37 8.40 5.70
C VAL A 72 10.65 8.10 7.01
N ASP A 73 10.80 6.90 7.58
CA ASP A 73 10.23 6.54 8.89
C ASP A 73 10.91 7.21 10.08
N THR A 74 12.19 7.56 9.93
CA THR A 74 12.88 8.44 10.88
C THR A 74 12.21 9.82 10.95
N ILE A 75 11.66 10.31 9.85
CA ILE A 75 10.95 11.59 9.76
C ILE A 75 9.42 11.43 9.65
N ASN A 76 8.84 10.27 9.95
CA ASN A 76 7.42 10.04 9.73
C ASN A 76 6.59 10.49 10.95
N PHE A 77 6.44 11.80 11.16
CA PHE A 77 5.63 12.35 12.27
C PHE A 77 5.20 13.80 12.03
N SER A 78 4.03 14.20 12.56
CA SER A 78 3.55 15.59 12.67
C SER A 78 3.68 16.42 11.37
N PHE A 79 3.09 15.98 10.26
CA PHE A 79 3.10 16.71 8.99
C PHE A 79 2.02 17.79 8.88
N TRP A 80 1.00 17.79 9.75
CA TRP A 80 0.01 18.86 9.75
C TRP A 80 0.66 20.21 10.15
N PRO A 81 0.51 21.26 9.33
CA PRO A 81 1.14 22.55 9.59
C PRO A 81 0.49 23.28 10.77
N ASP A 82 1.19 24.26 11.33
CA ASP A 82 0.58 25.19 12.28
C ASP A 82 -0.42 26.12 11.57
N GLU A 83 -1.28 26.77 12.34
CA GLU A 83 -2.33 27.63 11.79
C GLU A 83 -1.73 28.74 10.93
N GLY A 84 -2.24 28.87 9.70
CA GLY A 84 -1.74 29.82 8.70
C GLY A 84 -0.55 29.34 7.86
N ALA A 85 -0.01 28.15 8.12
CA ALA A 85 1.04 27.53 7.30
C ALA A 85 0.50 26.41 6.41
N HIS A 86 1.25 26.09 5.35
CA HIS A 86 0.96 24.98 4.43
C HIS A 86 2.22 24.15 4.20
N TYR A 87 2.06 22.83 4.21
CA TYR A 87 3.14 21.91 3.89
C TYR A 87 2.82 21.15 2.60
N ASP A 88 3.31 21.70 1.49
CA ASP A 88 3.13 21.23 0.13
C ASP A 88 4.47 21.18 -0.62
N VAL A 89 4.72 20.12 -1.39
CA VAL A 89 5.95 19.95 -2.18
C VAL A 89 5.59 19.35 -3.54
N SER A 90 6.08 19.97 -4.61
CA SER A 90 5.88 19.51 -5.98
C SER A 90 7.01 18.61 -6.46
N TRP A 91 6.63 17.48 -7.06
CA TRP A 91 7.55 16.53 -7.68
C TRP A 91 6.92 15.97 -8.96
N ASN A 92 7.71 15.91 -10.04
CA ASN A 92 7.25 15.43 -11.37
C ASN A 92 5.91 16.04 -11.85
N GLY A 93 5.71 17.34 -11.60
CA GLY A 93 4.54 18.09 -12.07
C GLY A 93 3.25 17.86 -11.28
N LYS A 94 3.32 17.14 -10.15
CA LYS A 94 2.23 16.93 -9.17
C LYS A 94 2.63 17.55 -7.83
N SER A 95 1.69 18.22 -7.17
CA SER A 95 1.84 18.74 -5.81
C SER A 95 1.32 17.72 -4.80
N TYR A 96 2.06 17.53 -3.72
CA TYR A 96 1.77 16.60 -2.64
C TYR A 96 1.64 17.35 -1.31
N THR A 97 0.85 16.81 -0.38
CA THR A 97 0.66 17.37 0.97
C THR A 97 1.00 16.35 2.06
N GLY A 98 1.36 16.86 3.25
CA GLY A 98 1.58 16.04 4.43
C GLY A 98 2.77 15.08 4.28
N TYR A 99 2.56 13.81 4.64
CA TYR A 99 3.57 12.74 4.49
C TYR A 99 4.12 12.62 3.05
N PHE A 100 3.25 12.73 2.05
CA PHE A 100 3.68 12.62 0.65
C PHE A 100 4.57 13.78 0.21
N SER A 101 4.44 14.97 0.82
CA SER A 101 5.37 16.08 0.59
C SER A 101 6.78 15.74 1.06
N ALA A 102 6.91 15.07 2.21
CA ALA A 102 8.22 14.65 2.71
C ALA A 102 8.85 13.59 1.81
N CYS A 103 8.05 12.64 1.30
CA CYS A 103 8.52 11.65 0.31
C CYS A 103 8.98 12.33 -0.99
N ALA A 104 8.20 13.30 -1.49
CA ALA A 104 8.55 14.10 -2.65
C ALA A 104 9.85 14.90 -2.43
N ALA A 105 10.04 15.48 -1.24
CA ALA A 105 11.27 16.19 -0.86
C ALA A 105 12.50 15.28 -0.83
N VAL A 106 12.39 14.07 -0.26
CA VAL A 106 13.47 13.06 -0.29
C VAL A 106 13.84 12.71 -1.73
N ASN A 107 12.86 12.44 -2.59
CA ASN A 107 13.12 12.11 -4.00
C ASN A 107 13.74 13.28 -4.77
N LYS A 108 13.35 14.52 -4.47
CA LYS A 108 13.95 15.73 -5.03
C LYS A 108 15.41 15.90 -4.59
N ALA A 109 15.72 15.64 -3.32
CA ALA A 109 17.09 15.68 -2.80
C ALA A 109 17.99 14.63 -3.46
N LEU A 110 17.49 13.40 -3.60
CA LEU A 110 18.17 12.32 -4.30
C LEU A 110 18.46 12.69 -5.77
N ALA A 111 17.48 13.23 -6.48
CA ALA A 111 17.66 13.67 -7.86
C ALA A 111 18.65 14.85 -8.00
N ALA A 112 18.80 15.66 -6.96
CA ALA A 112 19.80 16.73 -6.88
C ALA A 112 21.20 16.22 -6.48
N GLY A 113 21.38 14.91 -6.25
CA GLY A 113 22.65 14.31 -5.86
C GLY A 113 23.03 14.53 -4.39
N ILE A 114 22.08 14.93 -3.54
CA ILE A 114 22.32 15.03 -2.10
C ILE A 114 22.39 13.60 -1.55
N PRO A 115 23.44 13.23 -0.80
CA PRO A 115 23.61 11.88 -0.25
C PRO A 115 22.72 11.64 0.99
N ILE A 116 21.42 11.96 0.87
CA ILE A 116 20.46 12.03 1.98
C ILE A 116 20.26 10.68 2.70
N LEU A 117 20.57 9.56 2.03
CA LEU A 117 20.49 8.20 2.55
C LEU A 117 21.79 7.71 3.24
N SER A 118 22.85 8.50 3.19
CA SER A 118 24.15 8.14 3.79
C SER A 118 24.16 8.44 5.28
N ALA A 119 24.53 7.46 6.10
CA ALA A 119 24.71 7.69 7.54
C ALA A 119 25.77 8.77 7.85
N GLU A 120 26.77 8.92 6.98
CA GLU A 120 27.83 9.92 7.12
C GLU A 120 27.31 11.34 6.89
N TRP A 121 26.35 11.50 5.96
CA TRP A 121 25.61 12.74 5.80
C TRP A 121 24.67 12.95 6.99
N MET A 122 23.85 11.93 7.31
CA MET A 122 22.83 11.99 8.36
C MET A 122 23.38 12.42 9.71
N LYS A 123 24.60 12.00 10.12
CA LYS A 123 25.11 12.24 11.49
C LYS A 123 25.36 13.72 11.84
N ASN A 124 25.50 14.59 10.83
CA ASN A 124 25.96 15.98 10.97
C ASN A 124 25.10 17.00 10.21
N VAL A 125 23.87 16.67 9.85
CA VAL A 125 22.98 17.59 9.14
C VAL A 125 22.63 18.80 10.00
N SER A 126 22.60 19.98 9.38
CA SER A 126 22.19 21.22 10.04
C SER A 126 20.69 21.46 9.90
N GLU A 127 20.15 22.30 10.77
CA GLU A 127 18.75 22.73 10.68
C GLU A 127 18.47 23.49 9.37
N GLU A 128 19.42 24.32 8.92
CA GLU A 128 19.33 25.07 7.66
C GLU A 128 19.28 24.13 6.43
N GLU A 129 20.09 23.07 6.43
CA GLU A 129 20.12 22.10 5.33
C GLU A 129 18.82 21.29 5.27
N ILE A 130 18.31 20.81 6.42
CA ILE A 130 17.02 20.11 6.48
C ILE A 130 15.88 21.05 6.12
N ASP A 131 15.90 22.32 6.56
CA ASP A 131 14.87 23.28 6.16
C ASP A 131 14.86 23.52 4.66
N HIS A 132 16.05 23.62 4.04
CA HIS A 132 16.17 23.79 2.60
C HIS A 132 15.64 22.58 1.82
N ILE A 133 16.01 21.37 2.23
CA ILE A 133 15.58 20.12 1.56
C ILE A 133 14.07 19.93 1.67
N PHE A 134 13.53 20.12 2.87
CA PHE A 134 12.13 19.85 3.18
C PHE A 134 11.24 21.08 3.10
N LYS A 135 11.72 22.22 2.59
CA LYS A 135 10.92 23.45 2.47
C LYS A 135 9.68 23.20 1.62
N SER A 136 8.53 23.73 2.04
CA SER A 136 7.36 23.72 1.17
C SER A 136 7.56 24.65 -0.03
N ASP A 137 6.83 24.39 -1.12
CA ASP A 137 6.81 25.28 -2.29
C ASP A 137 6.30 26.68 -1.93
N SER A 138 5.45 26.77 -0.90
CA SER A 138 4.93 28.01 -0.31
C SER A 138 5.90 28.70 0.65
N GLY A 139 7.13 28.18 0.84
CA GLY A 139 8.17 28.82 1.66
C GLY A 139 8.04 28.59 3.17
N HIS A 140 7.23 27.64 3.60
CA HIS A 140 7.08 27.25 5.00
C HIS A 140 8.01 26.09 5.35
N SER A 141 8.52 26.11 6.58
CA SER A 141 9.33 25.02 7.14
C SER A 141 8.48 23.79 7.45
N ILE A 142 9.06 22.61 7.30
CA ILE A 142 8.42 21.37 7.76
C ILE A 142 8.19 21.43 9.28
N PRO A 143 7.02 21.00 9.80
CA PRO A 143 6.79 21.05 11.24
C PRO A 143 7.78 20.17 12.01
N LEU A 144 8.09 20.59 13.24
CA LEU A 144 9.07 19.95 14.15
C LEU A 144 10.47 19.79 13.54
N LEU A 145 10.90 20.75 12.71
CA LEU A 145 12.20 20.75 12.03
C LEU A 145 13.37 20.35 12.95
N GLY A 146 13.55 21.01 14.09
CA GLY A 146 14.63 20.70 15.03
C GLY A 146 14.59 19.27 15.58
N GLU A 147 13.40 18.70 15.79
CA GLU A 147 13.27 17.31 16.23
C GLU A 147 13.61 16.31 15.11
N ARG A 148 13.33 16.67 13.84
CA ARG A 148 13.75 15.87 12.68
C ARG A 148 15.26 15.84 12.55
N VAL A 149 15.92 16.99 12.69
CA VAL A 149 17.39 17.10 12.69
C VAL A 149 17.98 16.21 13.78
N LYS A 150 17.43 16.25 15.01
CA LYS A 150 17.88 15.38 16.11
C LYS A 150 17.73 13.90 15.78
N ALA A 151 16.58 13.49 15.23
CA ALA A 151 16.31 12.10 14.86
C ALA A 151 17.24 11.61 13.73
N ILE A 152 17.44 12.42 12.69
CA ILE A 152 18.36 12.11 11.57
C ILE A 152 19.80 11.98 12.08
N ASN A 153 20.26 12.97 12.87
CA ASN A 153 21.62 12.97 13.44
C ASN A 153 21.87 11.80 14.38
N GLU A 154 20.89 11.44 15.22
CA GLU A 154 20.96 10.21 16.03
C GLU A 154 21.09 8.98 15.14
N SER A 155 20.18 8.81 14.18
CA SER A 155 20.15 7.67 13.29
C SER A 155 21.48 7.49 12.54
N GLY A 156 22.06 8.57 11.99
CA GLY A 156 23.36 8.52 11.33
C GLY A 156 24.48 8.03 12.24
N ARG A 157 24.58 8.55 13.47
CA ARG A 157 25.59 8.08 14.45
C ARG A 157 25.42 6.60 14.79
N VAL A 158 24.19 6.18 15.10
CA VAL A 158 23.88 4.80 15.48
C VAL A 158 24.18 3.83 14.34
N LEU A 159 23.85 4.19 13.09
CA LEU A 159 24.16 3.38 11.93
C LEU A 159 25.66 3.16 11.76
N LEU A 160 26.46 4.22 11.85
CA LEU A 160 27.92 4.13 11.75
C LEU A 160 28.55 3.30 12.88
N GLU A 161 28.05 3.45 14.11
CA GLU A 161 28.61 2.76 15.28
C GLU A 161 28.26 1.27 15.35
N LYS A 162 27.08 0.86 14.85
CA LYS A 162 26.51 -0.47 15.15
C LYS A 162 26.10 -1.30 13.94
N PHE A 163 25.97 -0.68 12.78
CA PHE A 163 25.40 -1.28 11.57
C PHE A 163 26.19 -0.94 10.30
N ASP A 164 27.47 -0.59 10.45
CA ASP A 164 28.40 -0.29 9.34
C ASP A 164 27.85 0.77 8.36
N GLY A 165 27.10 1.74 8.88
CA GLY A 165 26.52 2.83 8.11
C GLY A 165 25.23 2.49 7.35
N GLU A 166 24.75 1.24 7.37
CA GLU A 166 23.56 0.81 6.63
C GLU A 166 22.47 0.23 7.56
N PHE A 167 21.24 0.75 7.49
CA PHE A 167 20.11 0.16 8.21
C PHE A 167 19.79 -1.24 7.71
N TYR A 168 20.09 -1.55 6.45
CA TYR A 168 19.99 -2.91 5.91
C TYR A 168 20.73 -3.94 6.79
N ASN A 169 21.89 -3.59 7.36
CA ASN A 169 22.62 -4.49 8.27
C ASN A 169 21.89 -4.69 9.61
N CYS A 170 21.07 -3.74 10.04
CA CYS A 170 20.14 -3.92 11.16
C CYS A 170 19.04 -4.94 10.80
N VAL A 171 18.50 -4.86 9.58
CA VAL A 171 17.51 -5.83 9.07
C VAL A 171 18.11 -7.23 8.96
N VAL A 172 19.33 -7.37 8.44
CA VAL A 172 20.04 -8.67 8.40
C VAL A 172 20.20 -9.26 9.81
N LYS A 173 20.59 -8.44 10.80
CA LYS A 173 20.70 -8.86 12.21
C LYS A 173 19.36 -9.26 12.86
N SER A 174 18.22 -8.97 12.22
CA SER A 174 16.93 -9.43 12.70
C SER A 174 16.67 -10.93 12.45
N GLU A 175 17.49 -11.58 11.61
CA GLU A 175 17.37 -13.01 11.28
C GLU A 175 15.98 -13.40 10.77
N LYS A 176 15.39 -12.53 9.94
CA LYS A 176 14.04 -12.69 9.38
C LYS A 176 12.94 -12.77 10.46
N SER A 177 13.08 -11.99 11.53
CA SER A 177 12.07 -11.82 12.59
C SER A 177 11.68 -10.36 12.78
N ALA A 178 10.40 -10.07 12.59
CA ALA A 178 9.77 -8.78 12.83
C ALA A 178 9.94 -8.33 14.29
N GLN A 179 9.77 -9.24 15.27
CA GLN A 179 9.97 -8.91 16.68
C GLN A 179 11.43 -8.63 17.01
N THR A 180 12.36 -9.34 16.38
CA THR A 180 13.79 -9.10 16.57
C THR A 180 14.20 -7.75 15.96
N LEU A 181 13.69 -7.41 14.77
CA LEU A 181 13.88 -6.10 14.17
C LEU A 181 13.31 -4.98 15.07
N LEU A 182 12.08 -5.14 15.57
CA LEU A 182 11.46 -4.19 16.49
C LEU A 182 12.31 -3.96 17.75
N LYS A 183 12.83 -5.05 18.34
CA LYS A 183 13.76 -4.96 19.49
C LYS A 183 15.04 -4.22 19.14
N LEU A 184 15.64 -4.50 17.97
CA LEU A 184 16.86 -3.82 17.52
C LEU A 184 16.62 -2.33 17.31
N ILE A 185 15.48 -1.95 16.72
CA ILE A 185 15.08 -0.55 16.52
C ILE A 185 14.97 0.15 17.88
N VAL A 186 14.11 -0.37 18.77
CA VAL A 186 13.81 0.24 20.08
C VAL A 186 15.07 0.32 20.97
N LYS A 187 15.94 -0.69 20.91
CA LYS A 187 17.18 -0.73 21.68
C LYS A 187 18.16 0.36 21.23
N ASN A 188 18.26 0.62 19.93
CA ASN A 188 19.35 1.43 19.37
C ASN A 188 18.97 2.85 18.98
N PHE A 189 17.73 3.11 18.58
CA PHE A 189 17.28 4.42 18.09
C PHE A 189 16.26 5.01 19.05
N THR A 190 16.66 6.00 19.85
CA THR A 190 15.81 6.54 20.92
C THR A 190 14.63 7.35 20.39
N SER A 191 14.76 7.96 19.21
CA SER A 191 13.67 8.66 18.50
C SER A 191 12.48 7.77 18.13
N PHE A 192 12.59 6.43 18.26
CA PHE A 192 11.50 5.48 18.06
C PHE A 192 10.86 4.98 19.38
N ARG A 193 11.34 5.43 20.54
CA ARG A 193 10.88 5.00 21.88
C ARG A 193 9.61 5.73 22.33
N ASP A 194 8.52 5.43 21.65
CA ASP A 194 7.16 5.88 21.96
C ASP A 194 6.63 5.16 23.22
N PHE A 195 7.10 5.64 24.38
CA PHE A 195 6.77 5.16 25.72
C PHE A 195 6.00 6.21 26.51
N ALA A 196 5.16 5.73 27.42
CA ALA A 196 4.48 6.57 28.40
C ALA A 196 4.41 5.85 29.75
N GLU A 197 4.02 6.60 30.78
CA GLU A 197 3.67 6.04 32.08
C GLU A 197 2.15 6.14 32.26
N PHE A 198 1.51 5.01 32.53
CA PHE A 198 0.06 4.93 32.73
C PHE A 198 -0.21 4.14 34.01
N HIS A 199 -0.85 4.75 35.00
CA HIS A 199 -1.11 4.13 36.31
C HIS A 199 0.16 3.50 36.96
N ASN A 200 1.29 4.23 36.95
CA ASN A 200 2.60 3.81 37.44
C ASN A 200 3.22 2.60 36.69
N GLN A 201 2.65 2.19 35.55
CA GLN A 201 3.23 1.18 34.67
C GLN A 201 3.81 1.85 33.43
N LYS A 202 5.05 1.50 33.09
CA LYS A 202 5.63 1.90 31.81
C LYS A 202 5.00 1.09 30.69
N VAL A 203 4.38 1.78 29.75
CA VAL A 203 3.69 1.24 28.58
C VAL A 203 4.37 1.71 27.31
N SER A 204 4.15 0.99 26.22
CA SER A 204 4.69 1.32 24.91
C SER A 204 3.62 1.25 23.82
N LEU A 205 3.66 2.20 22.89
CA LEU A 205 2.77 2.25 21.73
C LEU A 205 3.55 1.97 20.43
N LEU A 206 4.80 2.44 20.38
CA LEU A 206 5.82 2.10 19.37
C LEU A 206 5.37 2.23 17.92
N LYS A 207 4.46 3.17 17.64
CA LYS A 207 3.82 3.30 16.33
C LYS A 207 4.83 3.35 15.18
N ARG A 208 5.76 4.32 15.21
CA ARG A 208 6.77 4.48 14.15
C ARG A 208 7.74 3.30 14.05
N ALA A 209 8.07 2.65 15.17
CA ALA A 209 8.95 1.49 15.16
C ALA A 209 8.26 0.28 14.49
N GLN A 210 6.95 0.11 14.74
CA GLN A 210 6.14 -0.91 14.10
C GLN A 210 5.91 -0.62 12.61
N ILE A 211 5.68 0.63 12.24
CA ILE A 211 5.62 1.07 10.83
C ILE A 211 6.93 0.74 10.11
N LEU A 212 8.08 1.08 10.68
CA LEU A 212 9.39 0.76 10.09
C LEU A 212 9.59 -0.74 9.82
N VAL A 213 9.12 -1.60 10.73
CA VAL A 213 9.15 -3.05 10.50
C VAL A 213 8.23 -3.44 9.33
N ALA A 214 7.02 -2.91 9.29
CA ALA A 214 6.05 -3.21 8.23
C ALA A 214 6.49 -2.68 6.86
N ASP A 215 7.09 -1.49 6.80
CA ASP A 215 7.56 -0.88 5.56
C ASP A 215 8.83 -1.56 5.03
N VAL A 216 9.73 -2.02 5.91
CA VAL A 216 10.84 -2.90 5.50
C VAL A 216 10.32 -4.22 4.94
N TYR A 217 9.33 -4.83 5.61
CA TYR A 217 8.68 -6.05 5.12
C TYR A 217 8.08 -5.83 3.73
N GLY A 218 7.29 -4.77 3.55
CA GLY A 218 6.66 -4.44 2.28
C GLY A 218 7.64 -4.07 1.16
N ALA A 219 8.73 -3.36 1.48
CA ALA A 219 9.75 -2.98 0.52
C ALA A 219 10.55 -4.18 -0.01
N LEU A 220 10.87 -5.15 0.85
CA LEU A 220 11.68 -6.32 0.49
C LEU A 220 10.85 -7.52 0.01
N GLN A 221 9.54 -7.52 0.22
CA GLN A 221 8.67 -8.67 -0.07
C GLN A 221 8.79 -9.13 -1.53
N GLY A 222 9.28 -10.36 -1.73
CA GLY A 222 9.46 -10.94 -3.07
C GLY A 222 10.66 -10.39 -3.85
N HIS A 223 11.50 -9.59 -3.22
CA HIS A 223 12.72 -9.04 -3.79
C HIS A 223 13.97 -9.57 -3.08
N ASP A 224 13.94 -9.59 -1.76
CA ASP A 224 15.06 -10.00 -0.92
C ASP A 224 14.56 -10.84 0.25
N GLU A 225 15.14 -12.03 0.40
CA GLU A 225 14.75 -12.99 1.43
C GLU A 225 15.05 -12.52 2.86
N VAL A 226 15.88 -11.48 3.03
CA VAL A 226 16.13 -10.83 4.33
C VAL A 226 14.85 -10.24 4.91
N GLY A 227 13.90 -9.83 4.05
CA GLY A 227 12.59 -9.31 4.43
C GLY A 227 11.51 -10.36 4.69
N ASP A 228 11.79 -11.66 4.51
CA ASP A 228 10.80 -12.74 4.69
C ASP A 228 10.53 -13.04 6.17
N PHE A 229 9.94 -12.07 6.88
CA PHE A 229 9.68 -12.17 8.31
C PHE A 229 8.66 -13.27 8.63
N LYS A 230 9.08 -14.25 9.43
CA LYS A 230 8.27 -15.43 9.79
C LYS A 230 7.14 -15.11 10.77
N ASP A 231 7.26 -14.01 11.49
CA ASP A 231 6.41 -13.56 12.59
C ASP A 231 5.83 -12.17 12.33
N ILE A 232 5.69 -11.73 11.07
CA ILE A 232 5.14 -10.41 10.72
C ILE A 232 3.76 -10.15 11.34
N SER A 233 2.94 -11.20 11.50
CA SER A 233 1.61 -11.13 12.13
C SER A 233 1.65 -10.75 13.63
N SER A 234 2.83 -10.75 14.25
CA SER A 234 3.01 -10.33 15.64
C SER A 234 3.12 -8.81 15.84
N ILE A 235 3.22 -8.04 14.75
CA ILE A 235 3.17 -6.58 14.80
C ILE A 235 1.70 -6.15 14.96
N THR A 236 1.46 -5.18 15.84
CA THR A 236 0.09 -4.70 16.12
C THR A 236 -0.36 -3.70 15.06
N MET A 237 -1.58 -3.19 15.22
CA MET A 237 -2.01 -1.96 14.54
C MET A 237 -1.08 -0.77 14.87
N PHE A 238 -1.11 0.28 14.04
CA PHE A 238 -0.28 1.46 14.23
C PHE A 238 -1.09 2.55 14.94
N ALA A 239 -0.88 2.68 16.25
CA ALA A 239 -1.66 3.56 17.12
C ALA A 239 -1.51 5.06 16.77
N ASP A 240 -2.23 5.49 15.74
CA ASP A 240 -2.26 6.85 15.23
C ASP A 240 -3.48 7.63 15.74
N TYR A 241 -3.66 8.86 15.27
CA TYR A 241 -4.73 9.75 15.73
C TYR A 241 -6.07 9.60 15.01
N ARG A 242 -6.08 9.09 13.76
CA ARG A 242 -7.30 8.92 12.96
C ARG A 242 -7.95 7.55 13.10
N VAL A 243 -7.18 6.51 13.40
CA VAL A 243 -7.69 5.14 13.57
C VAL A 243 -8.65 5.03 14.76
N PRO A 244 -8.34 5.58 15.97
CA PRO A 244 -9.29 5.62 17.07
C PRO A 244 -10.63 6.28 16.67
N GLN A 245 -10.58 7.42 15.96
CA GLN A 245 -11.76 8.14 15.47
C GLN A 245 -12.66 7.23 14.62
N ALA A 246 -12.05 6.47 13.72
CA ALA A 246 -12.75 5.56 12.82
C ALA A 246 -13.35 4.36 13.57
N LEU A 247 -12.60 3.76 14.50
CA LEU A 247 -13.08 2.68 15.36
C LEU A 247 -14.28 3.12 16.20
N ALA A 248 -14.24 4.34 16.74
CA ALA A 248 -15.36 4.91 17.47
C ALA A 248 -16.57 5.17 16.56
N TYR A 249 -16.36 5.68 15.35
CA TYR A 249 -17.44 5.85 14.37
C TYR A 249 -18.10 4.53 13.96
N LEU A 250 -17.31 3.47 13.81
CA LEU A 250 -17.79 2.13 13.47
C LEU A 250 -18.54 1.46 14.64
N GLY A 251 -18.34 1.98 15.85
CA GLY A 251 -18.96 1.54 17.10
C GLY A 251 -18.12 0.55 17.91
N ALA A 252 -16.86 0.32 17.55
CA ALA A 252 -15.95 -0.58 18.28
C ALA A 252 -15.32 0.08 19.51
N LEU A 253 -15.25 1.42 19.54
CA LEU A 253 -14.83 2.21 20.69
C LEU A 253 -15.92 3.19 21.12
N ASP A 254 -16.08 3.38 22.41
CA ASP A 254 -16.96 4.39 23.00
C ASP A 254 -16.11 5.41 23.77
N TYR A 255 -16.31 6.70 23.47
CA TYR A 255 -15.63 7.79 24.16
C TYR A 255 -16.47 8.34 25.29
N SER A 256 -15.85 8.55 26.45
CA SER A 256 -16.50 9.23 27.56
C SER A 256 -16.80 10.68 27.20
N LYS A 257 -17.80 11.27 27.87
CA LYS A 257 -18.09 12.70 27.73
C LYS A 257 -16.88 13.56 28.11
N GLU A 258 -16.17 13.17 29.17
CA GLU A 258 -14.95 13.85 29.60
C GLU A 258 -13.88 13.87 28.51
N LEU A 259 -13.68 12.75 27.81
CA LEU A 259 -12.74 12.69 26.69
C LEU A 259 -13.19 13.60 25.55
N LEU A 260 -14.47 13.54 25.16
CA LEU A 260 -15.03 14.41 24.13
C LEU A 260 -14.92 15.90 24.49
N ASP A 261 -14.99 16.25 25.78
CA ASP A 261 -14.75 17.63 26.23
C ASP A 261 -13.26 18.02 26.12
N GLN A 262 -12.33 17.05 26.15
CA GLN A 262 -10.89 17.27 25.95
C GLN A 262 -10.48 17.27 24.47
N ILE A 263 -11.20 16.54 23.60
CA ILE A 263 -10.89 16.42 22.16
C ILE A 263 -11.94 17.17 21.31
N GLY A 264 -11.51 18.13 20.50
CA GLY A 264 -12.42 18.96 19.72
C GLY A 264 -11.69 20.04 18.93
N GLU A 265 -12.44 20.88 18.23
CA GLU A 265 -11.84 21.93 17.40
C GLU A 265 -10.95 22.87 18.24
N GLY A 266 -9.72 23.09 17.76
CA GLY A 266 -8.71 23.92 18.43
C GLY A 266 -8.01 23.28 19.64
N LYS A 267 -8.46 22.13 20.17
CA LYS A 267 -7.86 21.47 21.34
C LYS A 267 -6.74 20.52 20.95
N ARG A 268 -5.69 20.45 21.78
CA ARG A 268 -4.56 19.54 21.63
C ARG A 268 -4.36 18.79 22.95
N LEU A 269 -4.07 17.50 22.86
CA LEU A 269 -3.64 16.70 24.01
C LEU A 269 -2.12 16.82 24.17
N GLU A 270 -1.66 16.74 25.41
CA GLU A 270 -0.25 16.61 25.73
C GLU A 270 0.23 15.19 25.45
N ASN A 271 1.43 15.05 24.89
CA ASN A 271 2.06 13.76 24.67
C ASN A 271 2.30 13.06 26.02
N GLY A 272 1.86 11.80 26.15
CA GLY A 272 1.95 11.04 27.38
C GLY A 272 0.85 11.34 28.40
N SER A 273 -0.11 12.22 28.07
CA SER A 273 -1.30 12.42 28.90
C SER A 273 -2.16 11.17 28.93
N ALA A 274 -2.87 10.94 30.04
CA ALA A 274 -3.74 9.77 30.19
C ALA A 274 -4.76 9.65 29.02
N ALA A 275 -5.33 10.77 28.55
CA ALA A 275 -6.25 10.77 27.42
C ALA A 275 -5.61 10.35 26.09
N GLU A 276 -4.39 10.81 25.80
CA GLU A 276 -3.66 10.43 24.58
C GLU A 276 -3.24 8.96 24.63
N VAL A 277 -2.66 8.53 25.75
CA VAL A 277 -2.23 7.14 25.96
C VAL A 277 -3.43 6.19 25.92
N GLU A 278 -4.57 6.57 26.51
CA GLU A 278 -5.76 5.74 26.53
C GLU A 278 -6.39 5.58 25.15
N LEU A 279 -6.51 6.64 24.36
CA LEU A 279 -6.99 6.58 22.97
C LEU A 279 -6.14 5.66 22.10
N ARG A 280 -4.82 5.79 22.19
CA ARG A 280 -3.88 5.03 21.37
C ARG A 280 -3.77 3.58 21.84
N GLY A 281 -3.69 3.35 23.15
CA GLY A 281 -3.64 2.01 23.74
C GLY A 281 -4.92 1.22 23.53
N ALA A 282 -6.09 1.85 23.67
CA ALA A 282 -7.37 1.21 23.38
C ALA A 282 -7.52 0.82 21.91
N SER A 283 -6.95 1.60 21.00
CA SER A 283 -6.92 1.26 19.57
C SER A 283 -6.09 0.01 19.28
N ILE A 284 -4.96 -0.18 19.99
CA ILE A 284 -4.17 -1.42 19.91
C ILE A 284 -5.01 -2.60 20.39
N ALA A 285 -5.58 -2.49 21.59
CA ALA A 285 -6.36 -3.56 22.19
C ALA A 285 -7.56 -3.98 21.34
N VAL A 286 -8.35 -3.02 20.84
CA VAL A 286 -9.54 -3.33 20.05
C VAL A 286 -9.22 -3.95 18.69
N CYS A 287 -8.10 -3.57 18.06
CA CYS A 287 -7.67 -4.23 16.83
C CYS A 287 -7.23 -5.69 17.08
N ASP A 288 -6.53 -5.96 18.19
CA ASP A 288 -6.22 -7.34 18.61
C ASP A 288 -7.52 -8.13 18.85
N GLU A 289 -8.50 -7.54 19.55
CA GLU A 289 -9.82 -8.16 19.77
C GLU A 289 -10.61 -8.41 18.48
N ILE A 290 -10.50 -7.51 17.49
CA ILE A 290 -11.08 -7.69 16.16
C ILE A 290 -10.44 -8.89 15.45
N VAL A 291 -9.10 -9.03 15.52
CA VAL A 291 -8.40 -10.19 14.94
C VAL A 291 -8.84 -11.49 15.62
N ASP A 292 -8.89 -11.52 16.95
CA ASP A 292 -9.37 -12.67 17.71
C ASP A 292 -10.81 -13.03 17.30
N LYS A 293 -11.69 -12.02 17.15
CA LYS A 293 -13.07 -12.23 16.73
C LYS A 293 -13.18 -12.72 15.29
N MET A 294 -12.35 -12.22 14.38
CA MET A 294 -12.30 -12.71 13.00
C MET A 294 -11.86 -14.19 12.95
N ASN A 295 -10.89 -14.58 13.77
CA ASN A 295 -10.44 -15.97 13.85
C ASN A 295 -11.51 -16.90 14.41
N ASP A 296 -12.25 -16.47 15.44
CA ASP A 296 -13.43 -17.17 15.95
C ASP A 296 -14.49 -17.37 14.86
N LEU A 297 -14.84 -16.30 14.13
CA LEU A 297 -15.82 -16.35 13.04
C LEU A 297 -15.36 -17.27 11.89
N ARG A 298 -14.08 -17.25 11.51
CA ARG A 298 -13.53 -18.14 10.48
C ARG A 298 -13.61 -19.62 10.88
N ALA A 299 -13.48 -19.93 12.17
CA ALA A 299 -13.54 -21.29 12.69
C ALA A 299 -14.98 -21.80 12.86
N ASN A 300 -15.91 -20.91 13.27
CA ASN A 300 -17.23 -21.30 13.74
C ASN A 300 -18.39 -20.88 12.83
N ASP A 301 -18.19 -19.95 11.90
CA ASP A 301 -19.22 -19.48 10.96
C ASP A 301 -18.90 -19.89 9.52
N SER A 302 -19.76 -20.74 8.97
CA SER A 302 -19.65 -21.24 7.59
C SER A 302 -19.59 -20.14 6.51
N ARG A 303 -20.09 -18.91 6.78
CA ARG A 303 -20.00 -17.77 5.86
C ARG A 303 -18.55 -17.38 5.58
N PHE A 304 -17.67 -17.56 6.55
CA PHE A 304 -16.27 -17.15 6.52
C PHE A 304 -15.30 -18.33 6.42
N ALA A 305 -15.82 -19.54 6.24
CA ALA A 305 -15.00 -20.73 6.04
C ALA A 305 -14.10 -20.56 4.81
N GLY A 306 -12.80 -20.75 4.98
CA GLY A 306 -11.80 -20.63 3.92
C GLY A 306 -11.33 -19.20 3.63
N VAL A 307 -11.85 -18.18 4.30
CA VAL A 307 -11.27 -16.82 4.25
C VAL A 307 -9.88 -16.86 4.89
N ARG A 308 -8.90 -16.20 4.26
CA ARG A 308 -7.52 -16.14 4.77
C ARG A 308 -7.47 -15.43 6.12
N GLU A 309 -6.38 -15.65 6.85
CA GLU A 309 -6.10 -14.87 8.05
C GLU A 309 -5.85 -13.40 7.69
N VAL A 310 -6.31 -12.51 8.57
CA VAL A 310 -6.16 -11.07 8.47
C VAL A 310 -5.44 -10.60 9.73
N THR A 311 -4.34 -9.87 9.55
CA THR A 311 -3.46 -9.41 10.64
C THR A 311 -3.94 -8.09 11.24
N ALA A 312 -3.46 -7.73 12.44
CA ALA A 312 -3.76 -6.44 13.07
C ALA A 312 -3.30 -5.24 12.23
N MET A 313 -2.20 -5.40 11.49
CA MET A 313 -1.73 -4.42 10.49
C MET A 313 -2.78 -4.22 9.38
N GLU A 314 -3.38 -5.29 8.87
CA GLU A 314 -4.39 -5.17 7.82
C GLU A 314 -5.71 -4.60 8.34
N VAL A 315 -6.06 -4.87 9.60
CA VAL A 315 -7.17 -4.21 10.29
C VAL A 315 -6.92 -2.70 10.36
N ASP A 316 -5.71 -2.27 10.75
CA ASP A 316 -5.32 -0.85 10.77
C ASP A 316 -5.55 -0.19 9.42
N VAL A 317 -4.98 -0.78 8.37
CA VAL A 317 -5.05 -0.21 7.02
C VAL A 317 -6.50 -0.16 6.52
N PHE A 318 -7.30 -1.20 6.77
CA PHE A 318 -8.72 -1.19 6.43
C PHE A 318 -9.47 -0.06 7.13
N VAL A 319 -9.30 0.05 8.46
CA VAL A 319 -10.00 1.05 9.27
C VAL A 319 -9.59 2.47 8.88
N TRP A 320 -8.30 2.68 8.63
CA TRP A 320 -7.78 3.95 8.19
C TRP A 320 -8.24 4.30 6.75
N GLY A 321 -8.28 3.32 5.84
CA GLY A 321 -8.85 3.45 4.49
C GLY A 321 -10.33 3.81 4.53
N TYR A 322 -11.11 3.13 5.38
CA TYR A 322 -12.51 3.44 5.65
C TYR A 322 -12.68 4.90 6.08
N ARG A 323 -11.87 5.39 7.03
CA ARG A 323 -11.90 6.80 7.46
C ARG A 323 -11.68 7.76 6.30
N ARG A 324 -10.82 7.43 5.34
CA ARG A 324 -10.56 8.29 4.18
C ARG A 324 -11.75 8.32 3.22
N LEU A 325 -12.33 7.16 2.91
CA LEU A 325 -13.48 7.05 2.02
C LEU A 325 -14.73 7.71 2.62
N HIS A 326 -14.87 7.69 3.93
CA HIS A 326 -16.02 8.24 4.67
C HIS A 326 -15.70 9.52 5.46
N ALA A 327 -14.68 10.28 5.06
CA ALA A 327 -14.14 11.39 5.86
C ALA A 327 -15.21 12.41 6.28
N ALA A 328 -16.10 12.82 5.37
CA ALA A 328 -17.15 13.79 5.65
C ALA A 328 -18.11 13.34 6.76
N ASP A 329 -18.50 12.07 6.76
CA ASP A 329 -19.42 11.52 7.76
C ASP A 329 -18.73 11.25 9.10
N VAL A 330 -17.50 10.74 9.05
CA VAL A 330 -16.69 10.44 10.24
C VAL A 330 -16.38 11.72 11.00
N GLU A 331 -15.90 12.75 10.32
CA GLU A 331 -15.51 14.03 10.93
C GLU A 331 -16.69 14.81 11.51
N LYS A 332 -17.89 14.65 10.91
CA LYS A 332 -19.11 15.26 11.43
C LYS A 332 -19.57 14.65 12.76
N LYS A 333 -19.29 13.36 13.01
CA LYS A 333 -19.82 12.65 14.18
C LYS A 333 -18.83 12.52 15.32
N ILE A 334 -17.57 12.21 15.02
CA ILE A 334 -16.57 11.87 16.03
C ILE A 334 -15.37 12.81 15.88
N PRO A 335 -14.99 13.60 16.90
CA PRO A 335 -13.74 14.35 16.87
C PRO A 335 -12.53 13.41 16.95
N PHE A 336 -11.37 13.88 16.49
CA PHE A 336 -10.10 13.17 16.63
C PHE A 336 -9.15 13.94 17.54
N HIS A 337 -8.26 13.22 18.22
CA HIS A 337 -7.26 13.87 19.06
C HIS A 337 -6.15 14.48 18.20
N ARG A 338 -5.54 15.56 18.70
CA ARG A 338 -4.36 16.16 18.10
C ARG A 338 -3.27 16.25 19.15
N THR A 339 -2.16 15.58 18.90
CA THR A 339 -0.99 15.59 19.78
C THR A 339 0.22 15.94 18.93
N ARG A 340 0.89 17.05 19.24
CA ARG A 340 2.11 17.46 18.54
C ARG A 340 3.30 16.77 19.19
N CYS A 341 3.87 15.77 18.51
CA CYS A 341 5.05 15.04 18.99
C CYS A 341 5.75 14.29 17.84
N ILE A 342 6.85 13.61 18.16
CA ILE A 342 7.64 12.82 17.20
C ILE A 342 7.09 11.41 16.96
N TYR A 343 5.94 11.03 17.54
CA TYR A 343 5.40 9.67 17.51
C TYR A 343 4.06 9.52 16.77
N ILE A 344 3.38 10.62 16.48
CA ILE A 344 2.01 10.66 15.94
C ILE A 344 1.99 11.38 14.59
N ASP A 345 0.97 11.08 13.77
CA ASP A 345 0.78 11.60 12.41
C ASP A 345 1.85 11.08 11.42
N SER A 346 1.74 9.79 11.16
CA SER A 346 2.67 8.98 10.36
C SER A 346 1.87 8.05 9.46
N PHE A 347 2.41 7.77 8.27
CA PHE A 347 1.72 7.02 7.22
C PHE A 347 2.46 5.72 6.90
N LEU A 348 1.76 4.63 6.61
CA LEU A 348 2.37 3.37 6.15
C LEU A 348 2.76 3.46 4.67
N CYS A 349 4.04 3.27 4.38
CA CYS A 349 4.68 3.51 3.09
C CYS A 349 4.33 2.45 2.04
N PHE A 350 4.37 1.17 2.43
CA PHE A 350 4.21 0.03 1.53
C PHE A 350 2.92 -0.73 1.80
N ILE A 351 2.04 -0.72 0.81
CA ILE A 351 0.81 -1.51 0.88
C ILE A 351 0.63 -2.25 -0.45
N ASN A 352 0.38 -3.56 -0.31
CA ASN A 352 0.75 -4.62 -1.23
C ASN A 352 0.35 -4.39 -2.71
N GLN A 353 1.32 -4.46 -3.62
CA GLN A 353 1.14 -4.35 -5.08
C GLN A 353 0.39 -5.58 -5.63
N MET A 354 -0.86 -5.38 -6.10
CA MET A 354 -1.63 -6.40 -6.81
C MET A 354 -0.90 -6.82 -8.09
N PHE A 355 -0.85 -8.15 -8.31
CA PHE A 355 -0.34 -8.88 -9.49
C PHE A 355 1.15 -9.19 -9.61
N LYS A 356 2.00 -8.79 -8.65
CA LYS A 356 3.42 -9.18 -8.70
C LYS A 356 3.67 -10.64 -8.30
N LYS A 357 2.81 -11.21 -7.46
CA LYS A 357 2.83 -12.63 -7.09
C LYS A 357 1.45 -13.23 -7.34
N PHE A 358 1.22 -13.74 -8.54
CA PHE A 358 0.13 -14.69 -8.79
C PHE A 358 0.73 -16.09 -8.63
N ASP A 359 0.27 -16.86 -7.64
CA ASP A 359 0.70 -18.25 -7.43
C ASP A 359 -0.46 -19.20 -7.74
N GLU A 360 -0.24 -20.12 -8.67
CA GLU A 360 -1.23 -21.12 -9.11
C GLU A 360 -1.83 -21.91 -7.94
N LYS A 361 -1.03 -22.24 -6.91
CA LYS A 361 -1.46 -23.06 -5.78
C LYS A 361 -2.28 -22.27 -4.76
N GLU A 362 -2.06 -20.98 -4.68
CA GLU A 362 -2.71 -20.13 -3.69
C GLU A 362 -3.91 -19.38 -4.28
N ASP A 363 -3.86 -18.97 -5.54
CA ASP A 363 -4.82 -18.02 -6.11
C ASP A 363 -5.95 -18.68 -6.92
N VAL A 364 -5.79 -19.94 -7.35
CA VAL A 364 -6.85 -20.67 -8.06
C VAL A 364 -7.87 -21.24 -7.08
N THR A 365 -9.12 -20.79 -7.16
CA THR A 365 -10.22 -21.22 -6.28
C THR A 365 -11.02 -22.38 -6.86
N GLY A 366 -10.99 -22.56 -8.19
CA GLY A 366 -11.56 -23.73 -8.85
C GLY A 366 -11.68 -23.57 -10.36
N ALA A 367 -11.83 -24.69 -11.07
CA ALA A 367 -12.02 -24.71 -12.53
C ALA A 367 -13.41 -25.25 -12.89
N THR A 368 -14.16 -24.52 -13.71
CA THR A 368 -15.46 -24.96 -14.23
C THR A 368 -15.39 -25.19 -15.73
N GLN A 369 -15.74 -26.41 -16.17
CA GLN A 369 -15.95 -26.68 -17.59
C GLN A 369 -17.30 -26.09 -18.03
N LEU A 370 -17.29 -25.31 -19.12
CA LEU A 370 -18.48 -24.57 -19.55
C LEU A 370 -19.43 -25.44 -20.38
N LYS A 371 -20.74 -25.23 -20.21
CA LYS A 371 -21.78 -25.80 -21.09
C LYS A 371 -21.73 -25.13 -22.48
N SER A 372 -22.11 -25.86 -23.53
CA SER A 372 -22.05 -25.37 -24.91
C SER A 372 -22.84 -24.07 -25.16
N SER A 373 -23.92 -23.82 -24.42
CA SER A 373 -24.68 -22.56 -24.51
C SER A 373 -23.89 -21.36 -23.98
N VAL A 374 -23.18 -21.52 -22.85
CA VAL A 374 -22.34 -20.47 -22.25
C VAL A 374 -21.12 -20.20 -23.12
N GLN A 375 -20.52 -21.25 -23.68
CA GLN A 375 -19.39 -21.11 -24.61
C GLN A 375 -19.76 -20.27 -25.84
N LYS A 376 -20.94 -20.50 -26.43
CA LYS A 376 -21.45 -19.66 -27.53
C LYS A 376 -21.62 -18.20 -27.11
N GLY A 377 -22.11 -17.96 -25.89
CA GLY A 377 -22.24 -16.60 -25.33
C GLY A 377 -20.90 -15.89 -25.17
N ILE A 378 -19.88 -16.55 -24.63
CA ILE A 378 -18.54 -15.98 -24.46
C ILE A 378 -17.90 -15.67 -25.81
N ARG A 379 -18.00 -16.59 -26.78
CA ARG A 379 -17.48 -16.35 -28.14
C ARG A 379 -18.13 -15.14 -28.81
N LYS A 380 -19.44 -14.98 -28.64
CA LYS A 380 -20.15 -13.81 -29.16
C LYS A 380 -19.62 -12.52 -28.54
N LYS A 381 -19.44 -12.48 -27.21
CA LYS A 381 -18.84 -11.32 -26.51
C LYS A 381 -17.42 -11.01 -26.97
N LEU A 382 -16.60 -12.04 -27.20
CA LEU A 382 -15.24 -11.84 -27.71
C LEU A 382 -15.23 -11.24 -29.12
N ILE A 383 -16.19 -11.61 -29.97
CA ILE A 383 -16.34 -11.01 -31.31
C ILE A 383 -16.88 -9.57 -31.22
N GLU A 384 -17.82 -9.30 -30.31
CA GLU A 384 -18.34 -7.96 -30.05
C GLU A 384 -17.21 -7.01 -29.58
N ASN A 385 -16.32 -7.48 -28.71
CA ASN A 385 -15.20 -6.70 -28.19
C ASN A 385 -14.01 -6.63 -29.15
N TYR A 386 -13.75 -7.70 -29.91
CA TYR A 386 -12.63 -7.83 -30.83
C TYR A 386 -13.10 -8.35 -32.21
N PRO A 387 -13.69 -7.49 -33.06
CA PRO A 387 -14.28 -7.91 -34.34
C PRO A 387 -13.30 -8.64 -35.26
N TYR A 388 -12.04 -8.21 -35.30
CA TYR A 388 -10.99 -8.82 -36.12
C TYR A 388 -10.56 -10.22 -35.66
N LEU A 389 -11.04 -10.68 -34.49
CA LEU A 389 -10.76 -12.01 -33.96
C LEU A 389 -11.64 -13.10 -34.62
N GLU A 390 -12.75 -12.72 -35.26
CA GLU A 390 -13.75 -13.67 -35.79
C GLU A 390 -13.15 -14.79 -36.67
N PRO A 391 -12.24 -14.54 -37.63
CA PRO A 391 -11.66 -15.59 -38.47
C PRO A 391 -10.73 -16.54 -37.72
N HIS A 392 -10.14 -16.09 -36.61
CA HIS A 392 -9.14 -16.83 -35.84
C HIS A 392 -9.71 -17.50 -34.60
N LEU A 393 -10.94 -17.15 -34.21
CA LEU A 393 -11.56 -17.67 -32.99
C LEU A 393 -11.73 -19.20 -33.04
N GLU A 394 -11.88 -19.80 -34.22
CA GLU A 394 -11.93 -21.26 -34.36
C GLU A 394 -10.60 -21.94 -34.03
N GLU A 395 -9.48 -21.25 -34.23
CA GLU A 395 -8.15 -21.73 -33.86
C GLU A 395 -7.88 -21.58 -32.35
N ILE A 396 -8.32 -20.46 -31.76
CA ILE A 396 -8.07 -20.12 -30.35
C ILE A 396 -9.01 -20.90 -29.42
N LEU A 397 -10.30 -20.91 -29.74
CA LEU A 397 -11.35 -21.59 -28.98
C LEU A 397 -12.22 -22.39 -29.96
N PRO A 398 -11.89 -23.65 -30.31
CA PRO A 398 -12.66 -24.44 -31.28
C PRO A 398 -14.12 -24.69 -30.86
N LYS A 399 -15.08 -24.74 -31.80
CA LYS A 399 -16.52 -24.96 -31.45
C LYS A 399 -16.81 -26.36 -30.91
N LYS A 400 -15.99 -27.34 -31.29
CA LYS A 400 -16.16 -28.76 -30.96
C LYS A 400 -15.56 -29.12 -29.61
N GLU A 401 -14.61 -28.32 -29.13
CA GLU A 401 -13.87 -28.57 -27.91
C GLU A 401 -14.40 -27.72 -26.76
N ASN A 402 -14.40 -28.28 -25.55
CA ASN A 402 -14.85 -27.55 -24.36
C ASN A 402 -13.67 -26.77 -23.76
N PHE A 403 -13.84 -25.46 -23.59
CA PHE A 403 -12.91 -24.62 -22.84
C PHE A 403 -13.36 -24.39 -21.39
N LYS A 404 -12.40 -24.12 -20.50
CA LYS A 404 -12.61 -24.01 -19.05
C LYS A 404 -12.54 -22.54 -18.62
N VAL A 405 -13.30 -22.19 -17.59
CA VAL A 405 -13.09 -20.95 -16.83
C VAL A 405 -12.48 -21.32 -15.49
N ILE A 406 -11.29 -20.81 -15.24
CA ILE A 406 -10.56 -20.97 -13.99
C ILE A 406 -10.87 -19.73 -13.15
N LYS A 407 -11.55 -19.94 -12.03
CA LYS A 407 -11.84 -18.91 -11.06
C LYS A 407 -10.65 -18.75 -10.14
N CYS A 408 -10.24 -17.51 -9.96
CA CYS A 408 -9.18 -17.15 -9.04
C CYS A 408 -9.75 -16.30 -7.89
N LYS A 409 -8.91 -16.00 -6.90
CA LYS A 409 -9.18 -14.96 -5.89
C LYS A 409 -9.42 -13.59 -6.58
N ASP A 410 -10.00 -12.63 -5.86
CA ASP A 410 -10.30 -11.27 -6.34
C ASP A 410 -11.25 -11.19 -7.56
N HIS A 411 -12.15 -12.16 -7.72
CA HIS A 411 -13.13 -12.21 -8.83
C HIS A 411 -12.50 -12.23 -10.24
N ILE A 412 -11.28 -12.76 -10.35
CA ILE A 412 -10.62 -12.94 -11.65
C ILE A 412 -11.06 -14.26 -12.26
N GLU A 413 -11.48 -14.21 -13.53
CA GLU A 413 -11.85 -15.36 -14.34
C GLU A 413 -10.84 -15.50 -15.48
N LEU A 414 -10.09 -16.60 -15.49
CA LEU A 414 -9.16 -16.94 -16.57
C LEU A 414 -9.87 -17.89 -17.54
N LEU A 415 -9.88 -17.53 -18.83
CA LEU A 415 -10.42 -18.34 -19.89
C LEU A 415 -9.31 -19.20 -20.50
N ALA A 416 -9.31 -20.49 -20.16
CA ALA A 416 -8.34 -21.46 -20.66
C ALA A 416 -8.92 -22.28 -21.81
N ASP A 417 -8.14 -22.47 -22.88
CA ASP A 417 -8.55 -23.28 -24.03
C ASP A 417 -8.62 -24.79 -23.70
N HIS A 418 -8.92 -25.60 -24.70
CA HIS A 418 -9.03 -27.05 -24.56
C HIS A 418 -7.71 -27.74 -24.18
N LEU A 419 -6.58 -27.08 -24.38
CA LEU A 419 -5.25 -27.53 -23.96
C LEU A 419 -4.85 -26.97 -22.59
N GLY A 420 -5.75 -26.26 -21.90
CA GLY A 420 -5.48 -25.64 -20.60
C GLY A 420 -4.70 -24.32 -20.67
N VAL A 421 -4.43 -23.78 -21.86
CA VAL A 421 -3.65 -22.54 -22.00
C VAL A 421 -4.55 -21.33 -21.82
N VAL A 422 -4.17 -20.41 -20.92
CA VAL A 422 -4.94 -19.19 -20.64
C VAL A 422 -4.85 -18.21 -21.83
N ARG A 423 -6.01 -17.90 -22.42
CA ARG A 423 -6.12 -17.02 -23.60
C ARG A 423 -6.63 -15.63 -23.27
N PHE A 424 -7.59 -15.55 -22.36
CA PHE A 424 -8.22 -14.30 -21.93
C PHE A 424 -8.37 -14.25 -20.41
N VAL A 425 -8.41 -13.05 -19.86
CA VAL A 425 -8.63 -12.77 -18.45
C VAL A 425 -9.77 -11.78 -18.32
N LYS A 426 -10.65 -12.01 -17.36
CA LYS A 426 -11.75 -11.12 -17.04
C LYS A 426 -11.68 -10.78 -15.56
N THR A 427 -11.85 -9.49 -15.25
CA THR A 427 -11.94 -9.01 -13.86
C THR A 427 -13.38 -8.60 -13.56
N ARG A 428 -13.65 -8.13 -12.33
CA ARG A 428 -14.97 -7.63 -11.94
C ARG A 428 -15.41 -6.41 -12.76
N ASN A 429 -14.46 -5.55 -13.12
CA ASN A 429 -14.72 -4.23 -13.70
C ASN A 429 -14.36 -4.13 -15.19
N THR A 430 -13.74 -5.17 -15.76
CA THR A 430 -13.35 -5.23 -17.16
C THR A 430 -13.99 -6.42 -17.84
N ASP A 431 -14.29 -6.28 -19.12
CA ASP A 431 -14.61 -7.44 -19.96
C ASP A 431 -13.38 -8.32 -20.22
N TYR A 432 -13.52 -9.37 -21.03
CA TYR A 432 -12.42 -10.27 -21.39
C TYR A 432 -11.30 -9.52 -22.11
N ILE A 433 -10.12 -9.50 -21.49
CA ILE A 433 -8.86 -8.94 -22.02
C ILE A 433 -7.98 -10.10 -22.50
N PRO A 434 -7.33 -10.03 -23.68
CA PRO A 434 -6.41 -11.07 -24.12
C PRO A 434 -5.16 -11.12 -23.25
N THR A 435 -4.52 -12.29 -23.13
CA THR A 435 -3.16 -12.36 -22.56
C THR A 435 -2.14 -11.78 -23.54
N LEU A 436 -0.97 -11.34 -23.05
CA LEU A 436 0.09 -10.85 -23.92
C LEU A 436 0.54 -11.89 -24.95
N ARG A 437 0.51 -13.18 -24.59
CA ARG A 437 0.83 -14.28 -25.53
C ARG A 437 -0.18 -14.42 -26.65
N THR A 438 -1.48 -14.29 -26.34
CA THR A 438 -2.53 -14.25 -27.35
C THR A 438 -2.34 -13.03 -28.26
N LEU A 439 -2.03 -11.87 -27.67
CA LEU A 439 -1.79 -10.64 -28.40
C LEU A 439 -0.53 -10.71 -29.29
N HIS A 440 0.56 -11.36 -28.85
CA HIS A 440 1.76 -11.54 -29.67
C HIS A 440 1.49 -12.38 -30.92
N LYS A 441 0.59 -13.36 -30.83
CA LYS A 441 0.18 -14.18 -31.98
C LYS A 441 -0.81 -13.45 -32.90
N TYR A 442 -1.70 -12.64 -32.32
CA TYR A 442 -2.73 -11.90 -33.04
C TYR A 442 -2.65 -10.39 -32.71
N PRO A 443 -1.60 -9.68 -33.15
CA PRO A 443 -1.35 -8.30 -32.72
C PRO A 443 -2.43 -7.32 -33.23
N PHE A 444 -3.13 -7.65 -34.31
CA PHE A 444 -4.15 -6.80 -34.93
C PHE A 444 -5.48 -6.70 -34.15
N ILE A 445 -5.63 -7.41 -33.03
CA ILE A 445 -6.89 -7.46 -32.28
C ILE A 445 -7.09 -6.23 -31.36
N LEU A 446 -6.01 -5.51 -31.04
CA LEU A 446 -6.04 -4.29 -30.23
C LEU A 446 -5.41 -3.11 -30.99
N PRO A 447 -5.87 -1.87 -30.78
CA PRO A 447 -5.16 -0.68 -31.22
C PRO A 447 -3.78 -0.58 -30.54
N HIS A 448 -2.77 -0.13 -31.27
CA HIS A 448 -1.40 -0.03 -30.78
C HIS A 448 -1.09 1.39 -30.30
N GLN A 449 -0.44 1.50 -29.15
CA GLN A 449 0.13 2.75 -28.66
C GLN A 449 1.62 2.52 -28.43
N GLN A 450 2.47 3.19 -29.22
CA GLN A 450 3.91 3.02 -29.13
C GLN A 450 4.49 4.05 -28.16
N VAL A 451 5.22 3.57 -27.15
CA VAL A 451 5.98 4.40 -26.22
C VAL A 451 7.44 4.55 -26.65
N ASP A 452 8.11 5.57 -26.14
CA ASP A 452 9.55 5.71 -26.30
C ASP A 452 10.38 4.66 -25.53
N LYS A 453 11.67 4.62 -25.85
CA LYS A 453 12.64 3.73 -25.20
C LYS A 453 12.81 3.97 -23.70
N GLY A 454 12.58 5.19 -23.22
CA GLY A 454 12.72 5.55 -21.81
C GLY A 454 11.62 4.92 -20.95
N ALA A 455 10.42 4.78 -21.48
CA ALA A 455 9.26 4.21 -20.79
C ALA A 455 9.35 2.67 -20.62
N ILE A 456 10.11 1.97 -21.47
CA ILE A 456 10.17 0.49 -21.53
C ILE A 456 10.45 -0.12 -20.15
N LYS A 457 11.50 0.36 -19.45
CA LYS A 457 11.90 -0.18 -18.15
C LYS A 457 10.80 -0.02 -17.10
N PHE A 458 10.03 1.06 -17.14
CA PHE A 458 8.99 1.33 -16.16
C PHE A 458 7.72 0.50 -16.41
N ILE A 459 7.38 0.29 -17.68
CA ILE A 459 6.25 -0.53 -18.11
C ILE A 459 6.48 -2.00 -17.75
N LEU A 460 7.69 -2.52 -17.96
CA LEU A 460 8.06 -3.87 -17.55
C LEU A 460 8.07 -4.08 -16.02
N ASN A 461 7.94 -3.01 -15.25
CA ASN A 461 7.77 -3.03 -13.80
C ASN A 461 6.33 -2.65 -13.38
N GLY A 462 5.36 -2.71 -14.30
CA GLY A 462 3.93 -2.48 -14.02
C GLY A 462 3.52 -1.03 -13.81
N SER A 463 4.33 -0.06 -14.25
CA SER A 463 3.93 1.35 -14.16
C SER A 463 2.95 1.72 -15.28
N SER A 464 1.95 2.56 -14.96
CA SER A 464 1.09 3.20 -15.95
C SER A 464 1.89 4.12 -16.88
N ILE A 465 1.35 4.36 -18.08
CA ILE A 465 2.00 5.14 -19.12
C ILE A 465 1.50 6.58 -19.07
N MET A 466 2.42 7.49 -18.81
CA MET A 466 2.14 8.93 -18.73
C MET A 466 2.04 9.54 -20.13
N CYS A 467 1.21 10.57 -20.29
CA CYS A 467 0.98 11.26 -21.57
C CYS A 467 2.30 11.68 -22.29
N PRO A 468 3.32 12.24 -21.60
CA PRO A 468 4.59 12.60 -22.25
C PRO A 468 5.32 11.42 -22.92
N GLY A 469 5.15 10.19 -22.40
CA GLY A 469 5.74 8.99 -22.99
C GLY A 469 5.04 8.52 -24.27
N LEU A 470 3.88 9.11 -24.61
CA LEU A 470 3.09 8.82 -25.81
C LEU A 470 3.16 9.95 -26.85
N THR A 471 3.71 11.11 -26.49
CA THR A 471 3.84 12.29 -27.35
C THR A 471 5.30 12.64 -27.67
N SER A 472 6.25 11.87 -27.15
CA SER A 472 7.69 12.06 -27.40
C SER A 472 8.08 11.69 -28.85
N PRO A 473 9.25 12.12 -29.35
CA PRO A 473 9.65 11.88 -30.74
C PRO A 473 9.73 10.39 -31.14
N GLY A 474 9.98 9.50 -30.18
CA GLY A 474 10.02 8.04 -30.39
C GLY A 474 8.66 7.34 -30.18
N ALA A 475 7.65 8.06 -29.69
CA ALA A 475 6.32 7.55 -29.47
C ALA A 475 5.45 7.67 -30.74
N LYS A 476 4.48 6.77 -30.86
CA LYS A 476 3.45 6.84 -31.91
C LYS A 476 2.10 6.57 -31.28
N LEU A 477 1.31 7.64 -31.20
CA LEU A 477 -0.05 7.58 -30.70
C LEU A 477 -1.01 7.33 -31.87
N THR A 478 -1.77 6.23 -31.80
CA THR A 478 -2.84 5.95 -32.76
C THR A 478 -3.98 6.93 -32.52
N PRO A 479 -4.44 7.70 -33.54
CA PRO A 479 -5.50 8.68 -33.38
C PRO A 479 -6.87 8.01 -33.19
N GLN A 480 -7.85 8.75 -32.66
CA GLN A 480 -9.25 8.32 -32.52
C GLN A 480 -9.47 7.10 -31.62
N VAL A 481 -8.59 6.89 -30.63
CA VAL A 481 -8.82 5.87 -29.60
C VAL A 481 -9.55 6.52 -28.41
N PRO A 482 -10.80 6.11 -28.11
CA PRO A 482 -11.54 6.66 -26.99
C PRO A 482 -10.95 6.26 -25.64
N LYS A 483 -11.29 7.05 -24.61
CA LYS A 483 -11.11 6.66 -23.21
C LYS A 483 -11.81 5.32 -22.93
N ASP A 484 -11.28 4.57 -21.97
CA ASP A 484 -11.75 3.25 -21.53
C ASP A 484 -11.61 2.14 -22.60
N THR A 485 -10.82 2.39 -23.65
CA THR A 485 -10.48 1.40 -24.67
C THR A 485 -9.26 0.58 -24.24
N VAL A 486 -9.30 -0.74 -24.41
CA VAL A 486 -8.15 -1.63 -24.18
C VAL A 486 -7.18 -1.53 -25.36
N VAL A 487 -5.90 -1.32 -25.08
CA VAL A 487 -4.86 -1.08 -26.09
C VAL A 487 -3.62 -1.93 -25.85
N ALA A 488 -2.90 -2.21 -26.93
CA ALA A 488 -1.58 -2.82 -26.91
C ALA A 488 -0.51 -1.74 -26.77
N VAL A 489 0.35 -1.87 -25.76
CA VAL A 489 1.47 -0.95 -25.55
C VAL A 489 2.71 -1.52 -26.23
N MET A 490 3.08 -0.89 -27.34
CA MET A 490 4.26 -1.22 -28.15
C MET A 490 5.44 -0.35 -27.71
N ALA A 491 6.66 -0.74 -28.07
CA ALA A 491 7.84 0.08 -27.84
C ALA A 491 8.66 0.31 -29.10
N GLU A 492 9.32 1.45 -29.16
CA GLU A 492 10.23 1.79 -30.24
C GLU A 492 11.31 0.71 -30.42
N GLY A 493 11.37 0.10 -31.61
CA GLY A 493 12.35 -0.92 -31.95
C GLY A 493 12.04 -2.33 -31.40
N LYS A 494 10.80 -2.60 -30.98
CA LYS A 494 10.33 -3.93 -30.57
C LYS A 494 9.12 -4.34 -31.42
N ASP A 495 9.12 -5.60 -31.85
CA ASP A 495 8.05 -6.15 -32.69
C ASP A 495 6.82 -6.61 -31.89
N HIS A 496 7.00 -6.90 -30.59
CA HIS A 496 5.96 -7.42 -29.71
C HIS A 496 5.52 -6.39 -28.67
N ALA A 497 4.24 -6.46 -28.28
CA ALA A 497 3.67 -5.64 -27.21
C ALA A 497 4.35 -5.93 -25.87
N LEU A 498 4.68 -4.89 -25.12
CA LEU A 498 5.28 -5.01 -23.78
C LEU A 498 4.22 -5.09 -22.69
N ALA A 499 3.07 -4.48 -22.93
CA ALA A 499 1.95 -4.44 -21.99
C ALA A 499 0.62 -4.31 -22.72
N ILE A 500 -0.45 -4.56 -21.98
CA ILE A 500 -1.83 -4.26 -22.30
C ILE A 500 -2.29 -3.21 -21.31
N GLY A 501 -2.97 -2.18 -21.79
CA GLY A 501 -3.43 -1.10 -20.94
C GLY A 501 -4.84 -0.63 -21.28
N LEU A 502 -5.40 0.17 -20.38
CA LEU A 502 -6.69 0.84 -20.53
C LEU A 502 -6.45 2.34 -20.74
N MET A 503 -7.00 2.91 -21.79
CA MET A 503 -6.89 4.35 -22.06
C MET A 503 -7.58 5.15 -20.94
N SER A 504 -6.82 5.91 -20.16
CA SER A 504 -7.38 6.81 -19.12
C SER A 504 -7.87 8.14 -19.69
N MET A 505 -7.39 8.51 -20.88
CA MET A 505 -7.72 9.70 -21.65
C MET A 505 -7.84 9.31 -23.13
N SER A 506 -8.57 10.05 -23.96
CA SER A 506 -8.59 9.79 -25.41
C SER A 506 -7.25 10.13 -26.06
N SER A 507 -6.97 9.61 -27.25
CA SER A 507 -5.75 9.97 -27.99
C SER A 507 -5.61 11.49 -28.22
N GLU A 508 -6.72 12.18 -28.48
CA GLU A 508 -6.77 13.63 -28.69
C GLU A 508 -6.50 14.39 -27.39
N GLU A 509 -7.04 13.91 -26.27
CA GLU A 509 -6.77 14.47 -24.94
C GLU A 509 -5.31 14.29 -24.54
N ILE A 510 -4.73 13.11 -24.78
CA ILE A 510 -3.31 12.83 -24.52
C ILE A 510 -2.42 13.79 -25.32
N GLN A 511 -2.73 13.99 -26.61
CA GLN A 511 -1.97 14.86 -27.49
C GLN A 511 -2.09 16.35 -27.10
N SER A 512 -3.27 16.79 -26.67
CA SER A 512 -3.54 18.20 -26.34
C SER A 512 -3.11 18.60 -24.94
N ILE A 513 -3.39 17.78 -23.93
CA ILE A 513 -3.09 18.07 -22.52
C ILE A 513 -1.63 17.75 -22.21
N ASN A 514 -1.10 16.67 -22.79
CA ASN A 514 0.27 16.21 -22.63
C ASN A 514 0.76 16.11 -21.16
N LYS A 515 -0.16 15.85 -20.23
CA LYS A 515 0.10 15.76 -18.79
C LYS A 515 -0.85 14.74 -18.15
N GLY A 516 -0.36 14.01 -17.16
CA GLY A 516 -1.16 13.01 -16.43
C GLY A 516 -0.98 11.59 -16.94
N ASN A 517 -1.80 10.67 -16.40
CA ASN A 517 -1.81 9.27 -16.80
C ASN A 517 -2.60 9.12 -18.10
N GLY A 518 -1.95 8.64 -19.16
CA GLY A 518 -2.58 8.42 -20.45
C GLY A 518 -3.18 7.01 -20.56
N ILE A 519 -2.45 5.99 -20.09
CA ILE A 519 -2.85 4.60 -20.18
C ILE A 519 -2.52 3.89 -18.86
N GLU A 520 -3.52 3.34 -18.21
CA GLU A 520 -3.36 2.47 -17.04
C GLU A 520 -2.87 1.07 -17.46
N SER A 521 -1.84 0.55 -16.80
CA SER A 521 -1.29 -0.78 -17.12
C SER A 521 -2.17 -1.87 -16.51
N LEU A 522 -2.61 -2.83 -17.33
CA LEU A 522 -3.44 -3.97 -16.90
C LEU A 522 -2.64 -5.27 -16.80
N HIS A 523 -1.74 -5.49 -17.75
CA HIS A 523 -0.93 -6.71 -17.85
C HIS A 523 0.37 -6.39 -18.59
N TYR A 524 1.51 -6.86 -18.11
CA TYR A 524 2.83 -6.58 -18.71
C TYR A 524 3.72 -7.82 -18.78
N LEU A 525 4.75 -7.75 -19.62
CA LEU A 525 5.66 -8.87 -19.85
C LEU A 525 6.47 -9.17 -18.57
N ASN A 526 6.56 -10.46 -18.21
CA ASN A 526 7.13 -10.98 -16.94
C ASN A 526 6.32 -10.71 -15.68
N ASP A 527 5.06 -10.29 -15.78
CA ASP A 527 4.17 -10.34 -14.63
C ASP A 527 3.69 -11.79 -14.33
N GLY A 528 2.93 -11.95 -13.23
CA GLY A 528 2.43 -13.27 -12.84
C GLY A 528 1.56 -13.95 -13.93
N LEU A 529 0.77 -13.17 -14.67
CA LEU A 529 -0.09 -13.68 -15.73
C LEU A 529 0.72 -14.11 -16.97
N TRP A 530 1.84 -13.44 -17.26
CA TRP A 530 2.75 -13.80 -18.36
C TRP A 530 3.35 -15.19 -18.15
N HIS A 531 3.79 -15.47 -16.92
CA HIS A 531 4.33 -16.79 -16.54
C HIS A 531 3.23 -17.85 -16.46
N LEU A 532 2.04 -17.49 -15.96
CA LEU A 532 0.90 -18.39 -15.92
C LEU A 532 0.48 -18.87 -17.32
N ALA A 533 0.47 -17.96 -18.29
CA ALA A 533 0.10 -18.27 -19.66
C ALA A 533 1.18 -19.08 -20.43
N GLU A 534 2.35 -19.37 -19.84
CA GLU A 534 3.37 -20.24 -20.46
C GLU A 534 2.98 -21.71 -20.51
N LYS A 535 2.16 -22.14 -19.55
CA LYS A 535 1.90 -23.55 -19.31
C LYS A 535 0.40 -23.81 -19.25
N PRO A 536 -0.03 -25.01 -19.66
CA PRO A 536 -1.38 -25.49 -19.38
C PRO A 536 -1.67 -25.48 -17.88
N LEU A 537 -2.81 -24.92 -17.49
CA LEU A 537 -3.42 -25.14 -16.19
C LEU A 537 -4.37 -26.34 -16.30
N ASN A 538 -4.01 -27.45 -15.65
CA ASN A 538 -4.75 -28.71 -15.77
C ASN A 538 -5.85 -28.87 -14.73
#